data_AF-A0A838R2H2-F1
#
_entry.id   AF-A0A838R2H2-F1
#
_cell.length_a   1.000
_cell.length_b   1.000
_cell.length_c   1.000
_cell.angle_alpha   90.00
_cell.angle_beta   90.00
_cell.angle_gamma   90.00
#
_symmetry.space_group_name_H-M   'P 1'
#
loop_
_entity.id
_entity.type
_entity.pdbx_description
1 polymer ?
#
loop_
_entity_poly.entity_id
_entity_poly.type
_entity_poly.pdbx_seq_one_letter_code
_entity_poly.pdbx_strand_id
1 'polypeptide(L)'
;MDGQPLANGLINFVAVDASAPTAEATITAGQYEAVVPPGEKRVEIRAPKITGKEKVYDTPDSPTVDVVSELLPRRYNVDSTLTMTVADGEQEKSFELTAK
;
A
#
# COMPACT_ATOMS: atom_id res chain seq x y z
N MET A 1 -10.57 1.04 6.76
CA MET A 1 -10.73 2.50 6.92
C MET A 1 -11.96 2.74 7.74
N ASP A 2 -11.84 2.82 9.07
CA ASP A 2 -12.95 3.14 9.97
C ASP A 2 -14.25 2.35 9.66
N GLY A 3 -14.09 1.05 9.36
CA GLY A 3 -15.18 0.13 8.97
C GLY A 3 -15.40 -0.10 7.46
N GLN A 4 -14.72 0.62 6.57
CA GLN A 4 -14.80 0.45 5.10
C GLN A 4 -13.54 -0.16 4.50
N PRO A 5 -13.65 -1.04 3.49
CA PRO A 5 -12.50 -1.60 2.78
C PRO A 5 -11.74 -0.50 2.02
N LEU A 6 -10.42 -0.64 1.91
CA LEU A 6 -9.62 0.25 1.08
C LEU A 6 -9.96 0.04 -0.40
N ALA A 7 -10.50 1.06 -1.07
CA ALA A 7 -10.95 0.94 -2.45
C ALA A 7 -9.82 0.53 -3.41
N ASN A 8 -8.69 1.23 -3.33
CA ASN A 8 -7.48 0.94 -4.11
C ASN A 8 -6.23 1.23 -3.28
N GLY A 9 -5.18 0.45 -3.47
CA GLY A 9 -3.90 0.67 -2.81
C GLY A 9 -2.81 -0.28 -3.31
N LEU A 10 -1.67 -0.23 -2.65
CA LEU A 10 -0.55 -1.15 -2.85
C LEU A 10 -0.16 -1.72 -1.50
N ILE A 11 0.18 -3.00 -1.46
CA ILE A 11 0.76 -3.68 -0.30
C ILE A 11 2.14 -4.22 -0.67
N ASN A 12 3.10 -3.93 0.18
CA ASN A 12 4.49 -4.34 0.04
C ASN A 12 4.90 -5.21 1.24
N PHE A 13 5.60 -6.30 0.97
CA PHE A 13 6.13 -7.24 1.95
C PHE A 13 7.65 -7.19 1.91
N VAL A 14 8.25 -6.54 2.91
CA VAL A 14 9.69 -6.31 3.00
C VAL A 14 10.28 -7.26 4.04
N ALA A 15 11.27 -8.06 3.66
CA ALA A 15 11.95 -8.94 4.62
C ALA A 15 12.65 -8.11 5.72
N VAL A 16 12.39 -8.42 6.99
CA VAL A 16 12.93 -7.67 8.13
C VAL A 16 14.46 -7.78 8.21
N ASP A 17 15.00 -8.92 7.77
CA ASP A 17 16.42 -9.25 7.77
C ASP A 17 17.10 -8.98 6.41
N ALA A 18 16.38 -8.40 5.44
CA ALA A 18 16.83 -8.21 4.06
C ALA A 18 17.32 -9.50 3.35
N SER A 19 16.88 -10.68 3.79
CA SER A 19 17.28 -11.97 3.23
C SER A 19 16.62 -12.30 1.88
N ALA A 20 15.50 -11.64 1.58
CA ALA A 20 14.65 -11.93 0.43
C ALA A 20 14.21 -10.63 -0.26
N PRO A 21 13.95 -10.67 -1.58
CA PRO A 21 13.39 -9.53 -2.30
C PRO A 21 12.01 -9.14 -1.76
N THR A 22 11.67 -7.87 -1.91
CA THR A 22 10.33 -7.36 -1.63
C THR A 22 9.31 -7.99 -2.58
N ALA A 23 8.16 -8.39 -2.04
CA ALA A 23 6.98 -8.73 -2.83
C ALA A 23 5.96 -7.59 -2.78
N GLU A 24 5.26 -7.34 -3.88
CA GLU A 24 4.24 -6.29 -3.99
C GLU A 24 2.94 -6.88 -4.57
N ALA A 25 1.81 -6.35 -4.14
CA ALA A 25 0.52 -6.57 -4.78
C ALA A 25 -0.36 -5.32 -4.75
N THR A 26 -1.29 -5.26 -5.69
CA THR A 26 -2.35 -4.24 -5.72
C THR A 26 -3.48 -4.64 -4.79
N ILE A 27 -3.95 -3.69 -3.99
CA ILE A 27 -5.18 -3.82 -3.22
C ILE A 27 -6.33 -3.28 -4.07
N THR A 28 -7.36 -4.09 -4.28
CA THR A 28 -8.63 -3.66 -4.91
C THR A 28 -9.78 -4.09 -4.01
N ALA A 29 -10.68 -3.16 -3.69
CA ALA A 29 -11.84 -3.41 -2.82
C ALA A 29 -11.49 -4.10 -1.49
N GLY A 30 -10.34 -3.76 -0.91
CA GLY A 30 -9.84 -4.32 0.35
C GLY A 30 -9.19 -5.70 0.24
N GLN A 31 -9.07 -6.26 -0.97
CA GLN A 31 -8.48 -7.56 -1.21
C GLN A 31 -7.15 -7.44 -1.98
N TYR A 32 -6.26 -8.39 -1.76
CA TYR A 32 -4.99 -8.52 -2.46
C TYR A 32 -4.61 -10.00 -2.55
N GLU A 33 -3.76 -10.33 -3.52
CA GLU A 33 -3.15 -11.65 -3.66
C GLU A 33 -1.68 -11.44 -4.03
N ALA A 34 -0.77 -12.11 -3.32
CA ALA A 34 0.67 -11.94 -3.50
C ALA A 34 1.41 -13.25 -3.27
N VAL A 35 2.43 -13.51 -4.08
CA VAL A 35 3.41 -14.57 -3.82
C VAL A 35 4.54 -13.96 -3.00
N VAL A 36 4.65 -14.35 -1.73
CA VAL A 36 5.62 -13.77 -0.79
C VAL A 36 6.59 -14.85 -0.32
N PRO A 37 7.91 -14.62 -0.35
CA PRO A 37 8.87 -15.57 0.20
C PRO A 37 8.63 -15.82 1.69
N PRO A 38 8.89 -17.03 2.22
CA PRO A 38 8.80 -17.30 3.65
C PRO A 38 9.67 -16.37 4.52
N GLY A 39 9.34 -16.28 5.81
CA GLY A 39 10.05 -15.51 6.83
C GLY A 39 9.29 -14.29 7.33
N GLU A 40 9.94 -13.54 8.23
CA GLU A 40 9.38 -12.33 8.85
C GLU A 40 9.37 -11.15 7.89
N LYS A 41 8.19 -10.54 7.71
CA LYS A 41 7.98 -9.39 6.82
C LYS A 41 7.47 -8.18 7.60
N ARG A 42 8.04 -7.01 7.31
CA ARG A 42 7.40 -5.71 7.53
C ARG A 42 6.44 -5.47 6.37
N VAL A 43 5.22 -5.08 6.68
CA VAL A 43 4.16 -4.87 5.68
C VAL A 43 3.94 -3.38 5.51
N GLU A 44 4.05 -2.87 4.29
CA GLU A 44 3.84 -1.45 3.99
C GLU A 44 2.64 -1.30 3.04
N ILE A 45 1.62 -0.55 3.46
CA ILE A 45 0.39 -0.34 2.72
C ILE A 45 0.28 1.13 2.34
N ARG A 46 0.12 1.39 1.04
CA ARG A 46 -0.06 2.72 0.46
C ARG A 46 -1.46 2.83 -0.12
N ALA A 47 -2.09 3.98 0.10
CA ALA A 47 -3.44 4.28 -0.34
C ALA A 47 -3.48 5.70 -0.93
N PRO A 48 -2.87 5.92 -2.10
CA PRO A 48 -2.93 7.21 -2.76
C PRO A 48 -4.38 7.53 -3.17
N LYS A 49 -4.87 8.71 -2.78
CA LYS A 49 -6.15 9.27 -3.20
C LYS A 49 -5.92 10.51 -4.04
N ILE A 50 -6.58 10.60 -5.18
CA ILE A 50 -6.60 11.81 -5.99
C ILE A 50 -7.33 12.91 -5.21
N THR A 51 -6.63 14.01 -4.94
CA THR A 51 -7.15 15.18 -4.23
C THR A 51 -7.33 16.39 -5.15
N GLY A 52 -6.82 16.33 -6.37
CA GLY A 52 -6.97 17.39 -7.35
C GLY A 52 -6.34 17.02 -8.68
N LYS A 53 -6.33 17.98 -9.60
CA LYS A 53 -5.59 17.91 -10.86
C LYS A 53 -4.86 19.23 -11.05
N GLU A 54 -3.62 19.17 -11.53
CA GLU A 54 -2.81 20.35 -11.82
C GLU A 54 -2.30 20.34 -13.26
N LYS A 55 -2.13 21.51 -13.85
CA LYS A 55 -1.53 21.65 -15.18
C LYS A 55 -0.02 21.37 -15.09
N VAL A 56 0.52 20.66 -16.07
CA VAL A 56 1.96 20.38 -16.15
C VAL A 56 2.78 21.63 -16.51
N TYR A 57 2.16 22.60 -17.19
CA TYR A 57 2.77 23.81 -17.71
C TYR A 57 1.82 25.01 -17.54
N ASP A 58 2.37 26.22 -17.40
CA ASP A 58 1.61 27.47 -17.33
C ASP A 58 1.18 27.96 -18.73
N THR A 59 0.46 27.10 -19.46
CA THR A 59 -0.11 27.40 -20.77
C THR A 59 -1.57 26.97 -20.85
N PRO A 60 -2.40 27.58 -21.72
CA PRO A 60 -3.80 27.21 -21.89
C PRO A 60 -3.98 25.72 -22.23
N ASP A 61 -3.14 25.18 -23.12
CA ASP A 61 -3.26 23.82 -23.69
C ASP A 61 -2.51 22.74 -22.88
N SER A 62 -2.11 23.06 -21.65
CA SER A 62 -1.33 22.14 -20.83
C SER A 62 -2.15 20.89 -20.41
N PRO A 63 -1.58 19.67 -20.53
CA PRO A 63 -2.19 18.48 -19.95
C PRO A 63 -2.28 18.60 -18.42
N THR A 64 -3.24 17.90 -17.83
CA THR A 64 -3.38 17.83 -16.37
C THR A 64 -2.86 16.51 -15.82
N VAL A 65 -2.18 16.54 -14.68
CA VAL A 65 -1.80 15.37 -13.89
C VAL A 65 -2.60 15.32 -12.60
N ASP A 66 -2.80 14.10 -12.08
CA ASP A 66 -3.49 13.92 -10.81
C ASP A 66 -2.59 14.30 -9.65
N VAL A 67 -3.09 15.18 -8.77
CA VAL A 67 -2.48 15.44 -7.48
C VAL A 67 -2.99 14.38 -6.52
N VAL A 68 -2.09 13.59 -5.95
CA VAL A 68 -2.42 12.51 -5.03
C VAL A 68 -1.94 12.81 -3.61
N SER A 69 -2.72 12.41 -2.63
CA SER A 69 -2.35 12.43 -1.21
C SER A 69 -2.51 11.03 -0.61
N GLU A 70 -1.60 10.67 0.28
CA GLU A 70 -1.63 9.39 0.99
C GLU A 70 -2.69 9.41 2.10
N LEU A 71 -3.67 8.50 2.02
CA LEU A 71 -4.75 8.34 2.99
C LEU A 71 -4.28 7.76 4.33
N LEU A 72 -3.26 6.90 4.30
CA LEU A 72 -2.84 6.14 5.47
C LEU A 72 -1.77 6.86 6.30
N PRO A 73 -1.89 6.86 7.64
CA PRO A 73 -0.84 7.33 8.54
C PRO A 73 0.50 6.63 8.28
N ARG A 74 1.60 7.30 8.64
CA ARG A 74 2.96 6.80 8.40
C ARG A 74 3.24 5.42 8.99
N ARG A 75 2.57 5.09 10.11
CA ARG A 75 2.63 3.79 10.81
C ARG A 75 2.16 2.59 9.98
N TYR A 76 1.57 2.82 8.81
CA TYR A 76 1.16 1.78 7.88
C TYR A 76 1.98 1.79 6.58
N ASN A 77 2.82 2.80 6.32
CA ASN A 77 3.63 2.91 5.10
C ASN A 77 5.14 3.06 5.39
N VAL A 78 5.70 4.26 5.25
CA VAL A 78 7.14 4.53 5.34
C VAL A 78 7.74 4.15 6.69
N ASP A 79 6.96 4.29 7.77
CA ASP A 79 7.36 3.91 9.14
C ASP A 79 6.47 2.77 9.64
N SER A 80 6.20 1.79 8.76
CA SER A 80 5.21 0.76 9.08
C SER A 80 5.59 -0.07 10.30
N THR A 81 4.62 -0.25 11.20
CA THR A 81 4.70 -1.16 12.34
C THR A 81 3.96 -2.47 12.08
N LEU A 82 3.40 -2.66 10.88
CA LEU A 82 2.70 -3.90 10.52
C LEU A 82 3.71 -5.00 10.23
N THR A 83 3.46 -6.17 10.77
CA THR A 83 4.29 -7.36 10.55
C THR A 83 3.45 -8.58 10.17
N MET A 84 4.07 -9.49 9.43
CA MET A 84 3.51 -10.78 9.07
C MET A 84 4.61 -11.83 8.97
N THR A 85 4.40 -12.97 9.61
CA THR A 85 5.21 -14.17 9.39
C THR A 85 4.62 -14.95 8.20
N VAL A 86 5.42 -15.13 7.16
CA VAL A 86 5.05 -15.94 5.99
C VAL A 86 5.67 -17.33 6.15
N ALA A 87 4.84 -18.36 6.03
CA ALA A 87 5.21 -19.76 6.02
C ALA A 87 4.92 -20.35 4.62
N ASP A 88 5.29 -21.61 4.40
CA ASP A 88 4.96 -22.29 3.16
C ASP A 88 3.45 -22.54 3.06
N GLY A 89 2.90 -22.30 1.87
CA GLY A 89 1.48 -22.53 1.56
C GLY A 89 0.65 -21.26 1.49
N GLU A 90 -0.66 -21.44 1.33
CA GLU A 90 -1.63 -20.34 1.25
C GLU A 90 -1.95 -19.81 2.66
N GLN A 91 -1.96 -18.49 2.81
CA GLN A 91 -2.26 -17.82 4.07
C GLN A 91 -3.15 -16.61 3.83
N GLU A 92 -4.16 -16.46 4.69
CA GLU A 92 -4.98 -15.25 4.74
C GLU A 92 -4.49 -14.33 5.86
N LYS A 93 -4.33 -13.04 5.54
CA LYS A 93 -4.01 -12.01 6.52
C LYS A 93 -4.80 -10.74 6.24
N SER A 94 -5.59 -10.32 7.21
CA SER A 94 -6.28 -9.02 7.18
C SER A 94 -5.54 -7.99 8.02
N PHE A 95 -5.54 -6.74 7.56
CA PHE A 95 -4.95 -5.61 8.26
C PHE A 95 -6.02 -4.54 8.52
N GLU A 96 -6.23 -4.21 9.79
CA GLU A 96 -7.15 -3.15 10.19
C GLU A 96 -6.49 -1.77 10.03
N LEU A 97 -7.02 -1.00 9.09
CA LEU A 97 -6.47 0.31 8.71
C LEU A 97 -7.40 1.45 9.13
N THR A 98 -6.77 2.50 9.67
CA THR A 98 -7.41 3.78 10.01
C THR A 98 -6.84 4.87 9.13
N ALA A 99 -7.69 5.78 8.66
CA ALA A 99 -7.25 6.92 7.86
C ALA A 99 -6.53 7.97 8.73
N LYS A 100 -5.82 8.89 8.08
CA LYS A 100 -5.29 10.09 8.75
C LYS A 100 -6.39 11.04 9.19
#